data_AF-A0A2D8MI25-F1
#
_entry.id   AF-A0A2D8MI25-F1
#
_cell.length_a   1.000
_cell.length_b   1.000
_cell.length_c   1.000
_cell.angle_alpha   90.00
_cell.angle_beta   90.00
_cell.angle_gamma   90.00
#
_symmetry.space_group_name_H-M   'P 1'
#
loop_
_entity.id
_entity.type
_entity.pdbx_description
1 polymer ?
#
loop_
_entity_poly.entity_id
_entity_poly.type
_entity_poly.pdbx_seq_one_letter_code
_entity_poly.pdbx_strand_id
1 'polypeptide(L)'
;MLLSIPSRSTEMTEDPSPLLPDDLPEHLRQLVELVDQRQRAFDDLWPEALRLRRIFFLDGGKAARAAMETAIREAGIAREELEAAIAAMVAASGVDPDDLEPPPTGDPFPAIARETVMSGAPAASAFVEDHLPDALALLELHAPKGWFKRDPAGLFRLSEADDGEPISIVKGVRLESERPKGHRLRQAVRLAKDYLASDVRYDHFAGALAVTQLAQLGARADALRGVVGAADKLQTLFSGVDTDATLFELLVASACAASGRDMSFVEATEKKSPDLRCNDKFSMVVECKRSKALSDYEVAEEARMRDLFRRLHASCLAREQFGRFDVELTVEATGLDLDAIASKCAMQCFVTRPDSPLEYPWGTVAFHELPSRVHLAEVTKAYSPAMLKRVFRWDMETPEWDGLICKVAHPPGGTLDVAMSPVAIAWRVVAQEAVIKRSRAPVGLFGKAMTQVPRGEFGLVYIAYAEGARADIADNRTKALMNRIGDWEHDGGIRVPAAFLVRQYPIPTGHGNPGVVESTVRMLSRESGGGDWIFREYPSAIYTSR
;
A
#
# COMPACT_ATOMS: atom_id res chain seq x y z
N MET A 1 -11.22 -21.93 -41.92
CA MET A 1 -12.31 -22.54 -41.13
C MET A 1 -12.83 -21.48 -40.18
N LEU A 2 -14.08 -21.06 -40.34
CA LEU A 2 -14.73 -20.11 -39.43
C LEU A 2 -15.32 -20.92 -38.27
N LEU A 3 -14.75 -20.79 -37.08
CA LEU A 3 -15.30 -21.40 -35.88
C LEU A 3 -16.39 -20.48 -35.32
N SER A 4 -17.62 -21.01 -35.29
CA SER A 4 -18.75 -20.36 -34.64
C SER A 4 -18.50 -20.28 -33.13
N ILE A 5 -18.57 -19.07 -32.57
CA ILE A 5 -18.57 -18.87 -31.12
C ILE A 5 -20.01 -19.08 -30.64
N PRO A 6 -20.29 -20.04 -29.73
CA PRO A 6 -21.63 -20.23 -29.22
C PRO A 6 -22.03 -19.04 -28.35
N SER A 7 -23.17 -18.44 -28.64
CA SER A 7 -23.79 -17.45 -27.75
C SER A 7 -24.19 -18.13 -26.44
N ARG A 8 -23.45 -17.88 -25.35
CA ARG A 8 -23.93 -18.17 -24.00
C ARG A 8 -25.11 -17.25 -23.71
N SER A 9 -26.32 -17.77 -23.87
CA SER A 9 -27.45 -17.29 -23.08
C SER A 9 -27.16 -17.62 -21.62
N THR A 10 -26.89 -16.59 -20.82
CA THR A 10 -26.95 -16.70 -19.36
C THR A 10 -28.40 -16.90 -18.97
N GLU A 11 -28.84 -18.16 -18.95
CA GLU A 11 -29.94 -18.55 -18.07
C GLU A 11 -29.49 -18.20 -16.65
N MET A 12 -30.21 -17.29 -16.00
CA MET A 12 -30.08 -17.09 -14.56
C MET A 12 -30.60 -18.36 -13.91
N THR A 13 -29.70 -19.29 -13.61
CA THR A 13 -29.97 -20.33 -12.61
C THR A 13 -30.34 -19.61 -11.33
N GLU A 14 -31.59 -19.78 -10.87
CA GLU A 14 -32.00 -19.33 -9.54
C GLU A 14 -30.99 -19.88 -8.54
N ASP A 15 -30.25 -18.99 -7.88
CA ASP A 15 -29.23 -19.37 -6.91
C ASP A 15 -29.98 -20.07 -5.76
N PRO A 16 -29.80 -21.39 -5.56
CA PRO A 16 -30.65 -22.13 -4.65
C PRO A 16 -30.38 -21.65 -3.23
N SER A 17 -31.34 -20.92 -2.65
CA SER A 17 -31.28 -20.44 -1.27
C SER A 17 -30.74 -21.57 -0.39
N PRO A 18 -29.68 -21.33 0.40
CA PRO A 18 -28.98 -22.40 1.12
C PRO A 18 -29.98 -23.17 1.96
N LEU A 19 -30.09 -24.48 1.70
CA LEU A 19 -31.06 -25.34 2.36
C LEU A 19 -30.83 -25.26 3.87
N LEU A 20 -31.82 -24.71 4.57
CA LEU A 20 -31.79 -24.63 6.03
C LEU A 20 -31.77 -26.04 6.63
N PRO A 21 -31.07 -26.25 7.75
CA PRO A 21 -31.09 -27.54 8.45
C PRO A 21 -32.53 -27.99 8.74
N ASP A 22 -32.85 -29.24 8.41
CA ASP A 22 -34.20 -29.83 8.60
C ASP A 22 -34.66 -29.82 10.07
N ASP A 23 -33.72 -29.70 11.02
CA ASP A 23 -33.94 -29.66 12.46
C ASP A 23 -34.08 -28.23 13.03
N LEU A 24 -33.95 -27.18 12.21
CA LEU A 24 -34.13 -25.80 12.66
C LEU A 24 -35.55 -25.59 13.23
N PRO A 25 -35.73 -25.06 14.45
CA PRO A 25 -37.04 -24.73 15.00
C PRO A 25 -37.89 -23.87 14.07
N GLU A 26 -39.18 -24.20 13.96
CA GLU A 26 -40.13 -23.55 13.05
C GLU A 26 -40.16 -22.01 13.16
N HIS A 27 -40.09 -21.48 14.40
CA HIS A 27 -40.06 -20.04 14.62
C HIS A 27 -38.76 -19.37 14.12
N LEU A 28 -37.64 -20.08 14.08
CA LEU A 28 -36.40 -19.57 13.48
C LEU A 28 -36.46 -19.62 11.96
N ARG A 29 -37.09 -20.63 11.34
CA ARG A 29 -37.32 -20.65 9.89
C ARG A 29 -38.12 -19.42 9.45
N GLN A 30 -39.21 -19.12 10.14
CA GLN A 30 -40.06 -17.97 9.87
C GLN A 30 -39.31 -16.63 10.02
N LEU A 31 -38.34 -16.54 10.93
CA LEU A 31 -37.48 -15.37 11.09
C LEU A 31 -36.39 -15.28 10.00
N VAL A 32 -35.82 -16.41 9.57
CA VAL A 32 -34.92 -16.44 8.40
C VAL A 32 -35.66 -16.04 7.13
N GLU A 33 -36.84 -16.60 6.87
CA GLU A 33 -37.70 -16.22 5.74
C GLU A 33 -38.07 -14.74 5.77
N LEU A 34 -38.34 -14.17 6.95
CA LEU A 34 -38.59 -12.74 7.11
C LEU A 34 -37.34 -11.90 6.80
N VAL A 35 -36.16 -12.30 7.28
CA VAL A 35 -34.88 -11.62 6.95
C VAL A 35 -34.65 -11.66 5.44
N ASP A 36 -34.83 -12.81 4.80
CA ASP A 36 -34.72 -13.00 3.35
C ASP A 36 -35.71 -12.10 2.59
N GLN A 37 -36.96 -12.03 3.04
CA GLN A 37 -37.99 -11.17 2.46
C GLN A 37 -37.63 -9.68 2.56
N ARG A 38 -37.13 -9.22 3.72
CA ARG A 38 -36.73 -7.82 3.91
C ARG A 38 -35.44 -7.49 3.16
N GLN A 39 -34.51 -8.43 3.03
CA GLN A 39 -33.31 -8.25 2.21
C GLN A 39 -33.67 -8.08 0.73
N ARG A 40 -34.60 -8.89 0.19
CA ARG A 40 -35.11 -8.71 -1.18
C ARG A 40 -35.80 -7.36 -1.36
N ALA A 41 -36.67 -6.96 -0.42
CA ALA A 41 -37.36 -5.67 -0.49
C ALA A 41 -36.39 -4.47 -0.47
N PHE A 42 -35.30 -4.55 0.30
CA PHE A 42 -34.23 -3.55 0.28
C PHE A 42 -33.44 -3.58 -1.04
N ASP A 43 -33.05 -4.77 -1.52
CA ASP A 43 -32.32 -4.96 -2.77
C ASP A 43 -33.11 -4.52 -4.02
N ASP A 44 -34.44 -4.57 -3.98
CA ASP A 44 -35.33 -4.07 -5.05
C ASP A 44 -35.42 -2.53 -5.05
N LEU A 45 -35.53 -1.91 -3.87
CA LEU A 45 -35.72 -0.45 -3.74
C LEU A 45 -34.43 0.34 -3.89
N TRP A 46 -33.30 -0.21 -3.43
CA TRP A 46 -32.03 0.52 -3.39
C TRP A 46 -31.52 0.95 -4.78
N PRO A 47 -31.49 0.10 -5.82
CA PRO A 47 -31.06 0.49 -7.17
C PRO A 47 -31.88 1.64 -7.78
N GLU A 48 -33.19 1.70 -7.50
CA GLU A 48 -34.04 2.80 -7.96
C GLU A 48 -33.73 4.11 -7.22
N ALA A 49 -33.48 4.04 -5.90
CA ALA A 49 -33.00 5.19 -5.13
C ALA A 49 -31.64 5.71 -5.63
N LEU A 50 -30.70 4.81 -5.99
CA LEU A 50 -29.44 5.16 -6.64
C LEU A 50 -29.68 5.87 -7.99
N ARG A 51 -30.57 5.32 -8.83
CA ARG A 51 -30.87 5.84 -10.18
C ARG A 51 -31.53 7.22 -10.14
N LEU A 52 -32.58 7.39 -9.33
CA LEU A 52 -33.28 8.68 -9.18
C LEU A 52 -32.37 9.76 -8.59
N ARG A 53 -31.49 9.37 -7.66
CA ARG A 53 -30.46 10.28 -7.15
C ARG A 53 -29.48 10.74 -8.23
N ARG A 54 -29.00 9.84 -9.09
CA ARG A 54 -28.14 10.20 -10.23
C ARG A 54 -28.84 11.21 -11.16
N ILE A 55 -30.13 11.00 -11.44
CA ILE A 55 -30.94 11.93 -12.24
C ILE A 55 -31.02 13.31 -11.58
N PHE A 56 -31.33 13.38 -10.28
CA PHE A 56 -31.39 14.65 -9.55
C PHE A 56 -30.06 15.43 -9.60
N PHE A 57 -28.91 14.77 -9.47
CA PHE A 57 -27.62 15.45 -9.52
C PHE A 57 -27.19 15.91 -10.93
N LEU A 58 -27.75 15.31 -11.99
CA LEU A 58 -27.52 15.73 -13.37
C LEU A 58 -28.47 16.85 -13.82
N ASP A 59 -29.74 16.80 -13.42
CA ASP A 59 -30.80 17.74 -13.84
C ASP A 59 -31.01 18.92 -12.88
N GLY A 60 -30.80 18.71 -11.57
CA GLY A 60 -31.05 19.70 -10.52
C GLY A 60 -32.53 20.06 -10.30
N GLY A 61 -33.47 19.47 -11.06
CA GLY A 61 -34.88 19.80 -11.03
C GLY A 61 -35.60 19.44 -9.73
N LYS A 62 -36.58 20.26 -9.34
CA LYS A 62 -37.43 20.03 -8.15
C LYS A 62 -38.17 18.69 -8.19
N ALA A 63 -38.59 18.24 -9.39
CA ALA A 63 -39.28 16.97 -9.56
C ALA A 63 -38.34 15.78 -9.33
N ALA A 64 -37.14 15.81 -9.91
CA ALA A 64 -36.11 14.80 -9.68
C ALA A 64 -35.71 14.74 -8.19
N ARG A 65 -35.63 15.90 -7.51
CA ARG A 65 -35.39 15.96 -6.07
C ARG A 65 -36.47 15.23 -5.26
N ALA A 66 -37.74 15.52 -5.52
CA ALA A 66 -38.85 14.91 -4.79
C ALA A 66 -38.95 13.39 -5.02
N ALA A 67 -38.68 12.93 -6.25
CA ALA A 67 -38.61 11.50 -6.57
C ALA A 67 -37.45 10.81 -5.83
N MET A 68 -36.26 11.41 -5.84
CA MET A 68 -35.09 10.94 -5.08
C MET A 68 -35.38 10.87 -3.57
N GLU A 69 -35.90 11.95 -2.97
CA GLU A 69 -36.21 12.00 -1.53
C GLU A 69 -37.26 10.94 -1.13
N THR A 70 -38.20 10.62 -2.04
CA THR A 70 -39.20 9.56 -1.83
C THR A 70 -38.55 8.17 -1.85
N ALA A 71 -37.79 7.83 -2.89
CA ALA A 71 -37.16 6.52 -3.01
C ALA A 71 -36.08 6.27 -1.93
N ILE A 72 -35.31 7.29 -1.54
CA ILE A 72 -34.34 7.18 -0.43
C ILE A 72 -35.07 6.88 0.89
N ARG A 73 -36.22 7.52 1.15
CA ARG A 73 -37.02 7.26 2.35
C ARG A 73 -37.59 5.83 2.34
N GLU A 74 -38.09 5.36 1.19
CA GLU A 74 -38.64 4.01 1.04
C GLU A 74 -37.57 2.93 1.26
N ALA A 75 -36.39 3.08 0.64
CA ALA A 75 -35.26 2.19 0.87
C ALA A 75 -34.74 2.27 2.33
N GLY A 76 -34.80 3.45 2.96
CA GLY A 76 -34.48 3.62 4.39
C GLY A 76 -35.41 2.84 5.31
N ILE A 77 -36.73 2.91 5.07
CA ILE A 77 -37.73 2.12 5.81
C ILE A 77 -37.48 0.62 5.63
N ALA A 78 -37.26 0.15 4.40
CA ALA A 78 -36.96 -1.26 4.13
C ALA A 78 -35.66 -1.73 4.84
N ARG A 79 -34.67 -0.83 5.00
CA ARG A 79 -33.46 -1.11 5.74
C ARG A 79 -33.70 -1.23 7.25
N GLU A 80 -34.49 -0.33 7.84
CA GLU A 80 -34.89 -0.38 9.25
C GLU A 80 -35.68 -1.67 9.55
N GLU A 81 -36.58 -2.08 8.66
CA GLU A 81 -37.33 -3.34 8.78
C GLU A 81 -36.44 -4.58 8.70
N LEU A 82 -35.42 -4.57 7.82
CA LEU A 82 -34.43 -5.64 7.71
C LEU A 82 -33.57 -5.75 8.98
N GLU A 83 -33.10 -4.62 9.52
CA GLU A 83 -32.31 -4.61 10.76
C GLU A 83 -33.15 -5.09 11.95
N ALA A 84 -34.43 -4.71 12.03
CA ALA A 84 -35.36 -5.24 13.02
C ALA A 84 -35.61 -6.75 12.88
N ALA A 85 -35.72 -7.27 11.64
CA ALA A 85 -35.87 -8.71 11.39
C ALA A 85 -34.61 -9.50 11.81
N ILE A 86 -33.42 -8.99 11.51
CA ILE A 86 -32.14 -9.58 11.93
C ILE A 86 -32.06 -9.59 13.47
N ALA A 87 -32.36 -8.48 14.13
CA ALA A 87 -32.34 -8.40 15.60
C ALA A 87 -33.33 -9.39 16.25
N ALA A 88 -34.53 -9.57 15.66
CA ALA A 88 -35.51 -10.55 16.13
C ALA A 88 -35.03 -12.00 15.93
N MET A 89 -34.38 -12.31 14.80
CA MET A 89 -33.78 -13.62 14.52
C MET A 89 -32.67 -13.95 15.54
N VAL A 90 -31.77 -13.00 15.81
CA VAL A 90 -30.71 -13.14 16.83
C VAL A 90 -31.32 -13.41 18.20
N ALA A 91 -32.25 -12.55 18.65
CA ALA A 91 -32.89 -12.70 19.96
C ALA A 91 -33.65 -14.03 20.13
N ALA A 92 -34.27 -14.55 19.07
CA ALA A 92 -34.98 -15.82 19.09
C ALA A 92 -34.05 -17.03 19.07
N SER A 93 -32.87 -16.91 18.45
CA SER A 93 -31.90 -18.01 18.34
C SER A 93 -31.33 -18.48 19.68
N GLY A 94 -31.43 -17.65 20.71
CA GLY A 94 -30.82 -17.90 22.02
C GLY A 94 -29.30 -17.82 22.04
N VAL A 95 -28.67 -17.50 20.91
CA VAL A 95 -27.25 -17.13 20.84
C VAL A 95 -27.11 -15.74 21.45
N ASP A 96 -26.16 -15.58 22.37
CA ASP A 96 -25.83 -14.26 22.91
C ASP A 96 -25.39 -13.34 21.75
N PRO A 97 -25.90 -12.10 21.63
CA PRO A 97 -25.38 -11.14 20.67
C PRO A 97 -23.87 -10.91 20.77
N ASP A 98 -23.25 -11.19 21.93
CA ASP A 98 -21.79 -11.15 22.13
C ASP A 98 -21.08 -12.46 21.67
N ASP A 99 -21.79 -13.61 21.60
CA ASP A 99 -21.29 -14.89 21.07
C ASP A 99 -21.38 -14.96 19.53
N LEU A 100 -22.35 -14.25 18.93
CA LEU A 100 -22.32 -13.93 17.51
C LEU A 100 -21.21 -12.91 17.27
N GLU A 101 -19.97 -13.35 17.02
CA GLU A 101 -18.90 -12.46 16.55
C GLU A 101 -19.46 -11.59 15.40
N PRO A 102 -19.70 -10.27 15.61
CA PRO A 102 -20.27 -9.45 14.57
C PRO A 102 -19.26 -9.42 13.44
N PRO A 103 -19.60 -9.84 12.20
CA PRO A 103 -18.62 -10.09 11.15
C PRO A 103 -17.79 -8.82 10.93
N PRO A 104 -16.49 -8.83 11.28
CA PRO A 104 -15.85 -7.76 12.04
C PRO A 104 -16.28 -6.39 11.56
N THR A 105 -17.29 -5.85 12.28
CA THR A 105 -17.88 -4.54 12.02
C THR A 105 -16.74 -3.55 11.89
N GLY A 106 -16.79 -2.75 10.83
CA GLY A 106 -15.65 -2.03 10.27
C GLY A 106 -14.97 -1.22 11.35
N ASP A 107 -13.92 -1.81 11.92
CA ASP A 107 -13.46 -1.54 13.30
C ASP A 107 -13.47 -0.02 13.55
N PRO A 108 -14.28 0.47 14.53
CA PRO A 108 -14.82 1.83 14.50
C PRO A 108 -13.78 2.93 14.78
N PHE A 109 -12.54 2.56 15.05
CA PHE A 109 -11.37 3.00 14.28
C PHE A 109 -10.14 2.45 15.00
N PRO A 110 -9.55 1.32 14.56
CA PRO A 110 -8.25 0.98 15.04
C PRO A 110 -7.33 1.95 14.30
N ALA A 111 -6.87 2.96 15.02
CA ALA A 111 -5.52 3.43 14.79
C ALA A 111 -4.61 2.23 15.08
N ILE A 112 -4.50 1.29 14.12
CA ILE A 112 -3.59 0.15 14.22
C ILE A 112 -2.23 0.79 14.16
N ALA A 113 -1.71 1.08 15.36
CA ALA A 113 -0.40 1.62 15.60
C ALA A 113 0.58 0.74 14.83
N ARG A 114 1.62 1.34 14.25
CA ARG A 114 2.61 0.58 13.48
C ARG A 114 3.05 -0.69 14.24
N GLU A 115 3.31 -0.57 15.54
CA GLU A 115 3.73 -1.68 16.39
C GLU A 115 2.73 -2.85 16.40
N THR A 116 1.42 -2.57 16.48
CA THR A 116 0.36 -3.59 16.39
C THR A 116 0.28 -4.24 15.01
N VAL A 117 0.46 -3.47 13.92
CA VAL A 117 0.53 -4.03 12.56
C VAL A 117 1.70 -5.01 12.44
N MET A 118 2.87 -4.63 12.94
CA MET A 118 4.12 -5.37 12.77
C MET A 118 4.19 -6.61 13.67
N SER A 119 3.75 -6.50 14.93
CA SER A 119 3.72 -7.62 15.89
C SER A 119 2.60 -8.61 15.64
N GLY A 120 1.46 -8.15 15.12
CA GLY A 120 0.31 -8.97 14.72
C GLY A 120 0.33 -9.37 13.24
N ALA A 121 1.43 -9.17 12.52
CA ALA A 121 1.52 -9.53 11.11
C ALA A 121 1.31 -11.05 10.94
N PRO A 122 0.35 -11.50 10.11
CA PRO A 122 0.12 -12.92 9.90
C PRO A 122 1.34 -13.57 9.27
N ALA A 123 1.53 -14.87 9.51
CA ALA A 123 2.51 -15.66 8.79
C ALA A 123 2.24 -15.57 7.27
N ALA A 124 3.29 -15.70 6.46
CA ALA A 124 3.18 -15.61 5.00
C ALA A 124 2.15 -16.63 4.48
N SER A 125 1.06 -16.13 3.88
CA SER A 125 -0.08 -16.93 3.42
C SER A 125 0.16 -17.59 2.06
N ALA A 126 1.12 -17.08 1.27
CA ALA A 126 1.54 -17.63 -0.01
C ALA A 126 3.03 -17.32 -0.26
N PHE A 127 3.70 -18.15 -1.04
CA PHE A 127 5.05 -17.89 -1.54
C PHE A 127 4.96 -17.07 -2.83
N VAL A 128 5.82 -16.07 -3.00
CA VAL A 128 5.76 -15.20 -4.18
C VAL A 128 6.18 -15.96 -5.45
N GLU A 129 7.07 -16.93 -5.29
CA GLU A 129 7.64 -17.80 -6.31
C GLU A 129 6.57 -18.57 -7.08
N ASP A 130 5.49 -18.96 -6.41
CA ASP A 130 4.39 -19.74 -6.99
C ASP A 130 3.57 -18.94 -8.01
N HIS A 131 3.55 -17.61 -7.88
CA HIS A 131 2.71 -16.72 -8.69
C HIS A 131 3.48 -15.81 -9.66
N LEU A 132 4.79 -15.62 -9.47
CA LEU A 132 5.62 -14.85 -10.40
C LEU A 132 5.64 -15.40 -11.83
N PRO A 133 5.64 -16.72 -12.11
CA PRO A 133 5.59 -17.24 -13.47
C PRO A 133 4.36 -16.74 -14.24
N ASP A 134 3.18 -16.74 -13.63
CA ASP A 134 1.93 -16.30 -14.26
C ASP A 134 1.92 -14.79 -14.53
N ALA A 135 2.44 -14.00 -13.59
CA ALA A 135 2.61 -12.56 -13.75
C ALA A 135 3.57 -12.23 -14.90
N LEU A 136 4.68 -12.97 -15.00
CA LEU A 136 5.65 -12.82 -16.08
C LEU A 136 5.05 -13.25 -17.43
N ALA A 137 4.32 -14.35 -17.49
CA ALA A 137 3.65 -14.82 -18.70
C ALA A 137 2.56 -13.82 -19.18
N LEU A 138 1.76 -13.27 -18.26
CA LEU A 138 0.77 -12.23 -18.55
C LEU A 138 1.44 -10.98 -19.14
N LEU A 139 2.51 -10.47 -18.51
CA LEU A 139 3.22 -9.31 -19.02
C LEU A 139 3.95 -9.60 -20.34
N GLU A 140 4.49 -10.80 -20.54
CA GLU A 140 5.14 -11.18 -21.79
C GLU A 140 4.18 -11.34 -22.96
N LEU A 141 2.95 -11.82 -22.72
CA LEU A 141 1.89 -11.92 -23.71
C LEU A 141 1.49 -10.55 -24.27
N HIS A 142 1.45 -9.51 -23.41
CA HIS A 142 1.07 -8.16 -23.80
C HIS A 142 2.25 -7.30 -24.27
N ALA A 143 3.50 -7.64 -23.93
CA ALA A 143 4.64 -6.78 -24.22
C ALA A 143 4.93 -6.58 -25.73
N PRO A 144 5.25 -5.34 -26.16
CA PRO A 144 5.75 -5.10 -27.52
C PRO A 144 7.01 -5.93 -27.83
N LYS A 145 7.12 -6.45 -29.07
CA LYS A 145 8.21 -7.35 -29.47
C LYS A 145 9.59 -6.74 -29.16
N GLY A 146 10.37 -7.44 -28.32
CA GLY A 146 11.72 -7.03 -27.93
C GLY A 146 11.81 -5.93 -26.86
N TRP A 147 10.69 -5.48 -26.29
CA TRP A 147 10.66 -4.41 -25.30
C TRP A 147 11.49 -4.69 -24.04
N PHE A 148 11.48 -5.94 -23.53
CA PHE A 148 12.35 -6.37 -22.42
C PHE A 148 13.86 -6.34 -22.71
N LYS A 149 14.28 -6.18 -23.98
CA LYS A 149 15.70 -6.19 -24.37
C LYS A 149 16.38 -4.82 -24.42
N ARG A 150 15.64 -3.70 -24.24
CA ARG A 150 16.23 -2.36 -24.47
C ARG A 150 17.01 -1.78 -23.27
N ASP A 151 16.85 -2.33 -22.06
CA ASP A 151 17.62 -1.90 -20.87
C ASP A 151 18.68 -2.97 -20.54
N PRO A 152 19.91 -2.61 -20.12
CA PRO A 152 20.93 -3.57 -19.70
C PRO A 152 20.46 -4.43 -18.52
N ALA A 153 20.82 -5.71 -18.53
CA ALA A 153 20.41 -6.69 -17.52
C ALA A 153 20.87 -6.35 -16.08
N GLY A 154 21.93 -5.54 -15.93
CA GLY A 154 22.43 -5.13 -14.61
C GLY A 154 21.86 -3.82 -14.07
N LEU A 155 21.18 -3.02 -14.89
CA LEU A 155 20.77 -1.63 -14.59
C LEU A 155 19.96 -1.46 -13.30
N PHE A 156 19.28 -2.52 -12.87
CA PHE A 156 18.36 -2.55 -11.73
C PHE A 156 18.90 -3.31 -10.52
N ARG A 157 20.15 -3.76 -10.56
CA ARG A 157 20.78 -4.56 -9.50
C ARG A 157 21.39 -3.68 -8.43
N LEU A 158 21.49 -4.22 -7.23
CA LEU A 158 22.12 -3.54 -6.10
C LEU A 158 23.62 -3.32 -6.36
N SER A 159 24.29 -4.28 -6.99
CA SER A 159 25.73 -4.22 -7.27
C SER A 159 26.13 -3.22 -8.37
N GLU A 160 25.21 -2.69 -9.19
CA GLU A 160 25.55 -1.55 -10.07
C GLU A 160 25.54 -0.20 -9.32
N ALA A 161 25.40 -0.23 -7.98
CA ALA A 161 25.80 0.85 -7.09
C ALA A 161 27.28 0.78 -6.65
N ASP A 162 28.06 -0.22 -7.10
CA ASP A 162 29.47 -0.43 -6.71
C ASP A 162 30.47 0.65 -7.21
N ASP A 163 30.00 1.72 -7.87
CA ASP A 163 30.77 2.94 -8.19
C ASP A 163 31.27 3.71 -6.93
N GLY A 164 31.14 3.11 -5.74
CA GLY A 164 31.60 3.67 -4.47
C GLY A 164 30.61 4.61 -3.79
N GLU A 165 29.38 4.71 -4.28
CA GLU A 165 28.30 5.43 -3.60
C GLU A 165 27.79 4.64 -2.38
N PRO A 166 27.28 5.31 -1.33
CA PRO A 166 26.66 4.64 -0.20
C PRO A 166 25.25 4.14 -0.55
N ILE A 167 24.81 3.11 0.16
CA ILE A 167 23.39 2.72 0.17
C ILE A 167 22.64 3.66 1.12
N SER A 168 21.52 4.20 0.64
CA SER A 168 20.62 5.07 1.41
C SER A 168 19.22 4.47 1.41
N ILE A 169 18.67 4.30 2.61
CA ILE A 169 17.37 3.68 2.87
C ILE A 169 16.57 4.66 3.71
N VAL A 170 15.44 5.13 3.18
CA VAL A 170 14.48 5.99 3.88
C VAL A 170 13.20 5.20 4.03
N LYS A 171 12.69 5.02 5.25
CA LYS A 171 11.47 4.23 5.49
C LYS A 171 11.49 2.83 4.84
N GLY A 172 12.59 2.09 4.92
CA GLY A 172 12.75 0.77 4.28
C GLY A 172 12.83 0.80 2.74
N VAL A 173 12.82 1.98 2.12
CA VAL A 173 12.80 2.19 0.66
C VAL A 173 14.09 2.87 0.22
N ARG A 174 14.68 2.39 -0.88
CA ARG A 174 15.88 2.97 -1.49
C ARG A 174 15.50 3.95 -2.62
N LEU A 175 16.10 5.15 -2.63
CA LEU A 175 15.70 6.21 -3.57
C LEU A 175 15.97 5.85 -5.04
N GLU A 176 17.13 5.26 -5.35
CA GLU A 176 17.48 4.88 -6.73
C GLU A 176 16.61 3.72 -7.24
N SER A 177 16.07 2.91 -6.32
CA SER A 177 15.10 1.87 -6.63
C SER A 177 13.76 2.48 -7.06
N GLU A 178 13.30 3.54 -6.40
CA GLU A 178 12.03 4.21 -6.73
C GLU A 178 12.15 5.22 -7.88
N ARG A 179 13.37 5.65 -8.20
CA ARG A 179 13.70 6.51 -9.34
C ARG A 179 14.71 5.79 -10.23
N PRO A 180 14.34 4.64 -10.84
CA PRO A 180 15.27 3.86 -11.65
C PRO A 180 15.73 4.67 -12.86
N LYS A 181 16.99 4.47 -13.26
CA LYS A 181 17.55 5.06 -14.51
C LYS A 181 16.87 4.51 -15.78
N GLY A 182 16.26 3.32 -15.67
CA GLY A 182 15.51 2.65 -16.74
C GLY A 182 14.00 2.65 -16.49
N HIS A 183 13.27 1.83 -17.24
CA HIS A 183 11.81 1.82 -17.16
C HIS A 183 11.31 1.04 -15.92
N ARG A 184 10.41 1.62 -15.12
CA ARG A 184 9.90 1.04 -13.86
C ARG A 184 9.30 -0.37 -14.00
N LEU A 185 8.46 -0.65 -15.00
CA LEU A 185 7.98 -2.03 -15.24
C LEU A 185 9.13 -3.00 -15.63
N ARG A 186 10.18 -2.54 -16.33
CA ARG A 186 11.34 -3.38 -16.67
C ARG A 186 12.20 -3.66 -15.45
N GLN A 187 12.30 -2.71 -14.51
CA GLN A 187 12.84 -2.95 -13.18
C GLN A 187 12.05 -4.06 -12.47
N ALA A 188 10.73 -3.92 -12.33
CA ALA A 188 9.90 -4.92 -11.64
C ALA A 188 10.05 -6.33 -12.24
N VAL A 189 9.94 -6.46 -13.57
CA VAL A 189 10.11 -7.73 -14.28
C VAL A 189 11.54 -8.28 -14.18
N ARG A 190 12.57 -7.41 -14.21
CA ARG A 190 13.96 -7.85 -14.01
C ARG A 190 14.17 -8.38 -12.60
N LEU A 191 13.65 -7.68 -11.59
CA LEU A 191 13.76 -8.07 -10.19
C LEU A 191 13.06 -9.41 -9.93
N ALA A 192 11.86 -9.62 -10.46
CA ALA A 192 11.18 -10.91 -10.39
C ALA A 192 12.02 -12.05 -11.01
N LYS A 193 12.65 -11.82 -12.17
CA LYS A 193 13.50 -12.81 -12.83
C LYS A 193 14.83 -13.04 -12.11
N ASP A 194 15.47 -12.00 -11.59
CA ASP A 194 16.69 -12.12 -10.77
C ASP A 194 16.38 -12.81 -9.43
N TYR A 195 15.19 -12.62 -8.86
CA TYR A 195 14.72 -13.31 -7.66
C TYR A 195 14.51 -14.82 -7.91
N LEU A 196 13.71 -15.18 -8.93
CA LEU A 196 13.48 -16.58 -9.31
C LEU A 196 14.78 -17.31 -9.71
N ALA A 197 15.77 -16.58 -10.24
CA ALA A 197 17.09 -17.12 -10.57
C ALA A 197 18.07 -17.15 -9.38
N SER A 198 17.65 -16.72 -8.18
CA SER A 198 18.48 -16.56 -6.99
C SER A 198 19.74 -15.70 -7.21
N ASP A 199 19.68 -14.68 -8.08
CA ASP A 199 20.82 -13.79 -8.34
C ASP A 199 21.14 -12.97 -7.09
N VAL A 200 22.35 -13.13 -6.58
CA VAL A 200 22.82 -12.49 -5.35
C VAL A 200 22.90 -10.96 -5.42
N ARG A 201 22.85 -10.38 -6.63
CA ARG A 201 22.89 -8.93 -6.89
C ARG A 201 21.50 -8.29 -6.99
N TYR A 202 20.44 -9.08 -6.85
CA TYR A 202 19.05 -8.62 -6.77
C TYR A 202 18.89 -7.45 -5.78
N ASP A 203 18.22 -6.37 -6.20
CA ASP A 203 17.87 -5.26 -5.30
C ASP A 203 16.63 -5.66 -4.46
N HIS A 204 16.89 -6.18 -3.25
CA HIS A 204 15.84 -6.62 -2.34
C HIS A 204 15.01 -5.48 -1.75
N PHE A 205 15.49 -4.23 -1.74
CA PHE A 205 14.69 -3.07 -1.31
C PHE A 205 13.63 -2.74 -2.36
N ALA A 206 14.02 -2.68 -3.63
CA ALA A 206 13.09 -2.59 -4.74
C ALA A 206 12.14 -3.81 -4.79
N GLY A 207 12.70 -4.99 -4.53
CA GLY A 207 12.02 -6.27 -4.57
C GLY A 207 10.85 -6.39 -3.59
N ALA A 208 11.00 -5.87 -2.36
CA ALA A 208 9.96 -5.88 -1.33
C ALA A 208 8.60 -5.31 -1.80
N LEU A 209 8.61 -4.32 -2.70
CA LEU A 209 7.39 -3.78 -3.34
C LEU A 209 7.16 -4.36 -4.74
N ALA A 210 8.18 -4.36 -5.59
CA ALA A 210 7.99 -4.67 -7.02
C ALA A 210 7.69 -6.15 -7.27
N VAL A 211 8.34 -7.07 -6.53
CA VAL A 211 8.16 -8.52 -6.73
C VAL A 211 6.87 -9.00 -6.07
N THR A 212 6.52 -8.48 -4.90
CA THR A 212 5.23 -8.77 -4.24
C THR A 212 4.04 -8.27 -5.08
N GLN A 213 4.15 -7.09 -5.69
CA GLN A 213 3.16 -6.55 -6.63
C GLN A 213 2.98 -7.42 -7.87
N LEU A 214 4.06 -7.92 -8.46
CA LEU A 214 3.95 -8.86 -9.59
C LEU A 214 3.36 -10.20 -9.14
N ALA A 215 3.75 -10.74 -7.98
CA ALA A 215 3.18 -11.99 -7.47
C ALA A 215 1.66 -11.91 -7.30
N GLN A 216 1.12 -10.81 -6.74
CA GLN A 216 -0.34 -10.64 -6.64
C GLN A 216 -1.03 -10.43 -8.00
N LEU A 217 -0.36 -9.81 -8.97
CA LEU A 217 -0.87 -9.71 -10.34
C LEU A 217 -0.98 -11.10 -11.00
N GLY A 218 -0.01 -11.98 -10.75
CA GLY A 218 -0.02 -13.38 -11.19
C GLY A 218 -1.11 -14.21 -10.50
N ALA A 219 -1.18 -14.14 -9.17
CA ALA A 219 -2.17 -14.84 -8.34
C ALA A 219 -3.63 -14.52 -8.73
N ARG A 220 -3.87 -13.36 -9.36
CA ARG A 220 -5.19 -12.90 -9.81
C ARG A 220 -5.26 -12.70 -11.33
N ALA A 221 -4.34 -13.30 -12.10
CA ALA A 221 -4.26 -13.11 -13.55
C ALA A 221 -5.53 -13.59 -14.27
N ASP A 222 -6.14 -14.69 -13.81
CA ASP A 222 -7.38 -15.22 -14.37
C ASP A 222 -8.57 -14.28 -14.11
N ALA A 223 -8.69 -13.74 -12.89
CA ALA A 223 -9.74 -12.78 -12.54
C ALA A 223 -9.58 -11.47 -13.35
N LEU A 224 -8.35 -11.00 -13.53
CA LEU A 224 -8.04 -9.81 -14.33
C LEU A 224 -8.42 -9.96 -15.81
N ARG A 225 -8.36 -11.18 -16.39
CA ARG A 225 -8.83 -11.43 -17.78
C ARG A 225 -10.35 -11.25 -17.93
N GLY A 226 -11.11 -11.36 -16.85
CA GLY A 226 -12.55 -11.08 -16.82
C GLY A 226 -12.89 -9.59 -16.80
N VAL A 227 -11.94 -8.71 -16.45
CA VAL A 227 -12.16 -7.27 -16.31
C VAL A 227 -12.16 -6.58 -17.68
N VAL A 228 -13.25 -5.89 -18.01
CA VAL A 228 -13.38 -5.18 -19.29
C VAL A 228 -12.34 -4.05 -19.37
N GLY A 229 -11.60 -3.99 -20.48
CA GLY A 229 -10.53 -2.99 -20.69
C GLY A 229 -9.19 -3.31 -20.03
N ALA A 230 -9.06 -4.39 -19.26
CA ALA A 230 -7.80 -4.74 -18.60
C ALA A 230 -6.65 -5.03 -19.58
N ALA A 231 -6.95 -5.57 -20.77
CA ALA A 231 -5.95 -5.81 -21.80
C ALA A 231 -5.29 -4.51 -22.30
N ASP A 232 -6.08 -3.44 -22.48
CA ASP A 232 -5.60 -2.13 -22.91
C ASP A 232 -4.86 -1.42 -21.76
N LYS A 233 -5.35 -1.56 -20.52
CA LYS A 233 -4.65 -1.04 -19.33
C LYS A 233 -3.31 -1.75 -19.07
N LEU A 234 -3.21 -3.05 -19.36
CA LEU A 234 -1.91 -3.75 -19.39
C LEU A 234 -0.98 -3.18 -20.46
N GLN A 235 -1.51 -2.71 -21.61
CA GLN A 235 -0.68 -2.05 -22.63
C GLN A 235 -0.11 -0.70 -22.16
N THR A 236 -0.85 0.07 -21.35
CA THR A 236 -0.36 1.39 -20.88
C THR A 236 0.89 1.26 -19.98
N LEU A 237 1.07 0.13 -19.29
CA LEU A 237 2.27 -0.16 -18.49
C LEU A 237 3.57 -0.06 -19.32
N PHE A 238 3.55 -0.42 -20.61
CA PHE A 238 4.75 -0.43 -21.46
C PHE A 238 5.16 0.97 -21.97
N SER A 239 4.34 2.00 -21.72
CA SER A 239 4.64 3.41 -21.99
C SER A 239 5.57 4.04 -20.94
N GLY A 240 5.51 3.56 -19.70
CA GLY A 240 6.29 4.04 -18.56
C GLY A 240 5.65 5.16 -17.76
N VAL A 241 4.66 5.86 -18.33
CA VAL A 241 3.88 6.88 -17.62
C VAL A 241 3.12 6.23 -16.48
N ASP A 242 3.30 6.76 -15.27
CA ASP A 242 2.58 6.36 -14.04
C ASP A 242 2.48 4.84 -13.80
N THR A 243 3.52 4.09 -14.17
CA THR A 243 3.60 2.61 -14.08
C THR A 243 3.07 2.07 -12.75
N ASP A 244 3.54 2.63 -11.64
CA ASP A 244 3.19 2.17 -10.29
C ASP A 244 1.70 2.39 -9.96
N ALA A 245 1.09 3.47 -10.48
CA ALA A 245 -0.34 3.74 -10.33
C ALA A 245 -1.17 2.80 -11.22
N THR A 246 -0.78 2.61 -12.48
CA THR A 246 -1.42 1.65 -13.38
C THR A 246 -1.37 0.22 -12.82
N LEU A 247 -0.24 -0.20 -12.22
CA LEU A 247 -0.14 -1.48 -11.51
C LEU A 247 -1.10 -1.56 -10.32
N PHE A 248 -1.27 -0.48 -9.56
CA PHE A 248 -2.22 -0.45 -8.44
C PHE A 248 -3.67 -0.57 -8.92
N GLU A 249 -4.05 0.14 -9.98
CA GLU A 249 -5.38 0.04 -10.59
C GLU A 249 -5.68 -1.38 -11.09
N LEU A 250 -4.71 -2.05 -11.74
CA LEU A 250 -4.81 -3.45 -12.16
C LEU A 250 -4.94 -4.42 -10.97
N LEU A 251 -4.22 -4.17 -9.87
CA LEU A 251 -4.31 -4.98 -8.64
C LEU A 251 -5.65 -4.79 -7.93
N VAL A 252 -6.20 -3.57 -7.87
CA VAL A 252 -7.54 -3.32 -7.31
C VAL A 252 -8.61 -3.97 -8.18
N ALA A 253 -8.55 -3.79 -9.51
CA ALA A 253 -9.50 -4.39 -10.43
C ALA A 253 -9.51 -5.93 -10.34
N SER A 254 -8.33 -6.56 -10.31
CA SER A 254 -8.20 -8.01 -10.20
C SER A 254 -8.63 -8.54 -8.84
N ALA A 255 -8.40 -7.80 -7.75
CA ALA A 255 -8.90 -8.13 -6.42
C ALA A 255 -10.43 -8.06 -6.36
N CYS A 256 -11.04 -6.98 -6.88
CA CYS A 256 -12.49 -6.85 -6.91
C CYS A 256 -13.15 -7.95 -7.76
N ALA A 257 -12.58 -8.26 -8.93
CA ALA A 257 -13.05 -9.35 -9.78
C ALA A 257 -12.90 -10.73 -9.11
N ALA A 258 -11.80 -10.97 -8.38
CA ALA A 258 -11.62 -12.18 -7.59
C ALA A 258 -12.64 -12.29 -6.42
N SER A 259 -13.12 -11.16 -5.91
CA SER A 259 -14.26 -11.06 -4.97
C SER A 259 -15.64 -11.08 -5.67
N GLY A 260 -15.73 -11.49 -6.94
CA GLY A 260 -16.98 -11.66 -7.67
C GLY A 260 -17.61 -10.40 -8.26
N ARG A 261 -16.90 -9.26 -8.27
CA ARG A 261 -17.41 -8.00 -8.89
C ARG A 261 -17.28 -8.03 -10.41
N ASP A 262 -18.33 -7.59 -11.11
CA ASP A 262 -18.25 -7.22 -12.52
C ASP A 262 -17.54 -5.87 -12.65
N MET A 263 -16.25 -5.89 -12.99
CA MET A 263 -15.41 -4.71 -13.08
C MET A 263 -15.07 -4.33 -14.52
N SER A 264 -15.06 -3.03 -14.79
CA SER A 264 -14.59 -2.44 -16.04
C SER A 264 -13.65 -1.25 -15.78
N PHE A 265 -12.63 -1.09 -16.62
CA PHE A 265 -11.85 0.14 -16.70
C PHE A 265 -12.66 1.23 -17.41
N VAL A 266 -12.64 2.44 -16.86
CA VAL A 266 -13.28 3.60 -17.48
C VAL A 266 -12.30 4.24 -18.46
N GLU A 267 -12.77 4.52 -19.67
CA GLU A 267 -11.96 5.19 -20.69
C GLU A 267 -11.59 6.61 -20.22
N ALA A 268 -10.31 6.96 -20.34
CA ALA A 268 -9.82 8.26 -19.93
C ALA A 268 -10.38 9.36 -20.84
N THR A 269 -11.03 10.37 -20.25
CA THR A 269 -11.59 11.53 -20.99
C THR A 269 -10.90 12.84 -20.59
N GLU A 270 -11.16 13.92 -21.33
CA GLU A 270 -10.72 15.27 -20.92
C GLU A 270 -11.36 15.73 -19.59
N LYS A 271 -12.51 15.14 -19.22
CA LYS A 271 -13.17 15.37 -17.93
C LYS A 271 -12.64 14.39 -16.91
N LYS A 272 -12.65 14.81 -15.63
CA LYS A 272 -12.35 13.90 -14.52
C LYS A 272 -13.28 12.69 -14.58
N SER A 273 -12.68 11.51 -14.70
CA SER A 273 -13.31 10.21 -14.65
C SER A 273 -12.64 9.40 -13.53
N PRO A 274 -13.38 8.51 -12.85
CA PRO A 274 -12.79 7.53 -11.95
C PRO A 274 -12.03 6.48 -12.78
N ASP A 275 -11.11 5.73 -12.17
CA ASP A 275 -10.31 4.73 -12.88
C ASP A 275 -11.12 3.47 -13.29
N LEU A 276 -12.09 3.08 -12.46
CA LEU A 276 -12.86 1.83 -12.56
C LEU A 276 -14.36 2.02 -12.35
N ARG A 277 -15.16 1.10 -12.87
CA ARG A 277 -16.60 0.97 -12.60
C ARG A 277 -16.96 -0.48 -12.25
N CYS A 278 -17.81 -0.66 -11.26
CA CYS A 278 -18.51 -1.90 -10.97
C CYS A 278 -19.87 -1.87 -11.68
N ASN A 279 -20.16 -2.87 -12.52
CA ASN A 279 -21.40 -2.96 -13.31
C ASN A 279 -22.44 -3.89 -12.68
N ASP A 280 -22.16 -4.43 -11.49
CA ASP A 280 -23.08 -5.26 -10.71
C ASP A 280 -24.24 -4.45 -10.08
N LYS A 281 -25.05 -5.11 -9.25
CA LYS A 281 -26.22 -4.51 -8.57
C LYS A 281 -25.91 -3.27 -7.72
N PHE A 282 -24.66 -3.02 -7.35
CA PHE A 282 -24.27 -1.85 -6.56
C PHE A 282 -23.87 -0.64 -7.41
N SER A 283 -23.61 -0.81 -8.72
CA SER A 283 -23.32 0.27 -9.70
C SER A 283 -22.39 1.37 -9.17
N MET A 284 -21.25 0.98 -8.60
CA MET A 284 -20.28 1.89 -7.99
C MET A 284 -19.19 2.29 -8.98
N VAL A 285 -18.50 3.40 -8.71
CA VAL A 285 -17.20 3.70 -9.32
C VAL A 285 -16.09 3.46 -8.32
N VAL A 286 -14.91 3.04 -8.78
CA VAL A 286 -13.74 2.85 -7.92
C VAL A 286 -12.60 3.72 -8.42
N GLU A 287 -12.02 4.47 -7.50
CA GLU A 287 -11.01 5.47 -7.73
C GLU A 287 -9.73 5.06 -7.01
N CYS A 288 -8.61 4.96 -7.72
CA CYS A 288 -7.36 4.40 -7.24
C CYS A 288 -6.25 5.45 -7.32
N LYS A 289 -5.67 5.83 -6.18
CA LYS A 289 -4.52 6.75 -6.16
C LYS A 289 -3.36 6.22 -5.33
N ARG A 290 -2.21 6.03 -5.98
CA ARG A 290 -0.97 5.60 -5.35
C ARG A 290 -0.08 6.80 -5.06
N SER A 291 0.45 6.87 -3.84
CA SER A 291 1.51 7.82 -3.49
C SER A 291 2.84 7.38 -4.07
N LYS A 292 3.71 8.35 -4.37
CA LYS A 292 5.16 8.11 -4.40
C LYS A 292 5.57 7.46 -3.06
N ALA A 293 6.47 6.47 -3.08
CA ALA A 293 6.95 5.83 -1.85
C ALA A 293 7.67 6.80 -0.91
N LEU A 294 8.39 7.77 -1.50
CA LEU A 294 9.00 8.91 -0.83
C LEU A 294 8.39 10.21 -1.37
N SER A 295 7.94 11.07 -0.46
CA SER A 295 7.52 12.44 -0.74
C SER A 295 8.70 13.31 -1.18
N ASP A 296 8.41 14.42 -1.86
CA ASP A 296 9.46 15.33 -2.33
C ASP A 296 10.24 15.98 -1.16
N TYR A 297 9.66 15.99 0.06
CA TYR A 297 10.36 16.34 1.31
C TYR A 297 11.37 15.26 1.73
N GLU A 298 10.92 14.00 1.85
CA GLU A 298 11.77 12.87 2.24
C GLU A 298 12.96 12.71 1.26
N VAL A 299 12.76 13.00 -0.03
CA VAL A 299 13.83 13.00 -1.04
C VAL A 299 14.81 14.16 -0.88
N ALA A 300 14.33 15.37 -0.54
CA ALA A 300 15.21 16.51 -0.29
C ALA A 300 16.06 16.30 0.98
N GLU A 301 15.48 15.69 2.02
CA GLU A 301 16.18 15.33 3.25
C GLU A 301 17.23 14.24 3.01
N GLU A 302 16.88 13.17 2.27
CA GLU A 302 17.79 12.10 1.89
C GLU A 302 19.04 12.65 1.19
N ALA A 303 18.86 13.52 0.19
CA ALA A 303 19.96 14.12 -0.55
C ALA A 303 20.90 14.94 0.34
N ARG A 304 20.37 15.59 1.38
CA ARG A 304 21.15 16.36 2.38
C ARG A 304 21.90 15.44 3.32
N MET A 305 21.28 14.35 3.76
CA MET A 305 21.94 13.34 4.61
C MET A 305 23.02 12.58 3.83
N ARG A 306 22.84 12.37 2.52
CA ARG A 306 23.86 11.78 1.66
C ARG A 306 25.08 12.68 1.50
N ASP A 307 24.89 13.99 1.36
CA ASP A 307 26.00 14.94 1.33
C ASP A 307 26.76 14.97 2.67
N LEU A 308 26.04 14.95 3.81
CA LEU A 308 26.66 14.78 5.13
C LEU A 308 27.47 13.48 5.21
N PHE A 309 26.90 12.36 4.75
CA PHE A 309 27.59 11.07 4.73
C PHE A 309 28.88 11.13 3.92
N ARG A 310 28.89 11.72 2.72
CA ARG A 310 30.11 11.81 1.90
C ARG A 310 31.24 12.57 2.60
N ARG A 311 30.91 13.71 3.23
CA ARG A 311 31.86 14.52 4.02
C ARG A 311 32.43 13.74 5.20
N LEU A 312 31.56 13.08 5.97
CA LEU A 312 31.93 12.31 7.15
C LEU A 312 32.72 11.05 6.80
N HIS A 313 32.28 10.27 5.81
CA HIS A 313 32.92 9.03 5.37
C HIS A 313 34.38 9.23 4.94
N ALA A 314 34.69 10.28 4.17
CA ALA A 314 36.07 10.60 3.82
C ALA A 314 36.94 10.91 5.06
N SER A 315 36.37 11.66 6.02
CA SER A 315 37.00 12.01 7.30
C SER A 315 37.26 10.77 8.19
N CYS A 316 36.32 9.83 8.20
CA CYS A 316 36.39 8.55 8.93
C CYS A 316 37.44 7.61 8.33
N LEU A 317 37.44 7.39 7.01
CA LEU A 317 38.43 6.53 6.34
C LEU A 317 39.86 7.04 6.56
N ALA A 318 40.10 8.35 6.48
CA ALA A 318 41.41 8.95 6.70
C ALA A 318 41.94 8.81 8.14
N ARG A 319 41.10 8.39 9.09
CA ARG A 319 41.42 8.19 10.51
C ARG A 319 41.24 6.75 10.99
N GLU A 320 40.94 5.83 10.07
CA GLU A 320 40.59 4.43 10.37
C GLU A 320 39.43 4.30 11.39
N GLN A 321 38.50 5.26 11.38
CA GLN A 321 37.33 5.28 12.25
C GLN A 321 36.16 4.58 11.56
N PHE A 322 35.66 3.51 12.17
CA PHE A 322 34.57 2.70 11.65
C PHE A 322 33.45 2.61 12.71
N GLY A 323 32.20 2.72 12.28
CA GLY A 323 31.08 2.85 13.21
C GLY A 323 29.79 3.37 12.61
N ARG A 324 28.78 3.51 13.45
CA ARG A 324 27.49 4.15 13.13
C ARG A 324 27.35 5.45 13.91
N PHE A 325 27.06 6.54 13.20
CA PHE A 325 26.62 7.79 13.79
C PHE A 325 25.10 7.78 13.92
N ASP A 326 24.62 8.12 15.10
CA ASP A 326 23.21 8.26 15.43
C ASP A 326 22.92 9.76 15.48
N VAL A 327 22.21 10.30 14.49
CA VAL A 327 22.01 11.75 14.31
C VAL A 327 20.53 12.10 14.47
N GLU A 328 20.20 12.78 15.56
CA GLU A 328 18.86 13.35 15.75
C GLU A 328 18.88 14.83 15.39
N LEU A 329 17.94 15.28 14.57
CA LEU A 329 17.82 16.67 14.13
C LEU A 329 16.57 17.31 14.73
N THR A 330 16.76 18.35 15.56
CA THR A 330 15.68 19.16 16.14
C THR A 330 15.23 20.29 15.21
N VAL A 331 15.94 20.50 14.09
CA VAL A 331 15.61 21.42 13.00
C VAL A 331 15.59 20.68 11.65
N GLU A 332 15.03 21.28 10.60
CA GLU A 332 14.95 20.64 9.27
C GLU A 332 16.31 20.54 8.57
N ALA A 333 16.58 19.41 7.90
CA ALA A 333 17.87 19.13 7.24
C ALA A 333 18.28 20.13 6.13
N THR A 334 17.31 20.85 5.57
CA THR A 334 17.51 21.90 4.57
C THR A 334 18.25 23.12 5.11
N GLY A 335 18.11 23.44 6.41
CA GLY A 335 18.73 24.61 7.05
C GLY A 335 20.14 24.38 7.64
N LEU A 336 20.67 23.15 7.54
CA LEU A 336 21.90 22.75 8.23
C LEU A 336 23.20 23.21 7.54
N ASP A 337 24.20 23.56 8.35
CA ASP A 337 25.59 23.61 7.91
C ASP A 337 26.17 22.18 7.98
N LEU A 338 26.31 21.53 6.82
CA LEU A 338 26.75 20.13 6.76
C LEU A 338 28.25 19.96 7.07
N ASP A 339 29.08 20.99 6.89
CA ASP A 339 30.50 20.94 7.26
C ASP A 339 30.67 21.08 8.77
N ALA A 340 29.90 21.97 9.41
CA ALA A 340 29.85 22.06 10.86
C ALA A 340 29.39 20.74 11.50
N ILE A 341 28.35 20.10 10.95
CA ILE A 341 27.84 18.81 11.46
C ILE A 341 28.85 17.69 11.22
N ALA A 342 29.41 17.55 10.01
CA ALA A 342 30.43 16.52 9.73
C ALA A 342 31.64 16.65 10.69
N SER A 343 32.03 17.88 11.00
CA SER A 343 33.07 18.19 12.00
C SER A 343 32.66 17.77 13.42
N LYS A 344 31.43 18.04 13.86
CA LYS A 344 30.92 17.56 15.16
C LYS A 344 30.85 16.03 15.23
N CYS A 345 30.32 15.37 14.20
CA CYS A 345 30.31 13.91 14.12
C CYS A 345 31.72 13.33 14.20
N ALA A 346 32.68 13.84 13.43
CA ALA A 346 34.07 13.35 13.47
C ALA A 346 34.75 13.58 14.84
N MET A 347 34.37 14.61 15.60
CA MET A 347 34.84 14.81 16.97
C MET A 347 34.17 13.85 17.98
N GLN A 348 32.93 13.42 17.74
CA GLN A 348 32.23 12.47 18.62
C GLN A 348 33.02 11.17 18.81
N CYS A 349 33.77 10.72 17.80
CA CYS A 349 34.63 9.54 17.87
C CYS A 349 35.78 9.63 18.90
N PHE A 350 36.06 10.81 19.47
CA PHE A 350 37.18 11.05 20.39
C PHE A 350 36.76 11.44 21.81
N VAL A 351 35.45 11.53 22.10
CA VAL A 351 34.97 11.87 23.45
C VAL A 351 34.99 10.63 24.35
N THR A 352 35.08 10.81 25.67
CA THR A 352 35.23 9.72 26.66
C THR A 352 34.11 8.67 26.59
N ARG A 353 32.94 9.06 26.09
CA ARG A 353 31.76 8.21 25.91
C ARG A 353 31.12 8.49 24.55
N PRO A 354 31.67 7.95 23.45
CA PRO A 354 31.19 8.27 22.10
C PRO A 354 29.76 7.78 21.87
N ASP A 355 29.36 6.70 22.55
CA ASP A 355 28.02 6.11 22.59
C ASP A 355 26.94 7.02 23.19
N SER A 356 27.34 8.04 23.96
CA SER A 356 26.45 8.92 24.69
C SER A 356 26.15 10.17 23.85
N PRO A 357 24.88 10.49 23.55
CA PRO A 357 24.54 11.63 22.70
C PRO A 357 25.09 12.94 23.26
N LEU A 358 25.78 13.72 22.40
CA LEU A 358 26.13 15.11 22.69
C LEU A 358 25.15 16.06 21.99
N GLU A 359 24.72 17.08 22.73
CA GLU A 359 23.78 18.09 22.27
C GLU A 359 24.47 19.26 21.54
N TYR A 360 23.81 19.73 20.48
CA TYR A 360 24.19 20.87 19.65
C TYR A 360 22.93 21.69 19.30
N PRO A 361 23.06 22.96 18.87
CA PRO A 361 21.90 23.81 18.55
C PRO A 361 20.97 23.28 17.45
N TRP A 362 21.40 22.29 16.67
CA TRP A 362 20.64 21.65 15.58
C TRP A 362 20.09 20.26 15.92
N GLY A 363 20.46 19.69 17.09
CA GLY A 363 20.11 18.32 17.46
C GLY A 363 21.21 17.61 18.24
N THR A 364 21.29 16.28 18.15
CA THR A 364 22.27 15.46 18.88
C THR A 364 23.04 14.52 17.96
N VAL A 365 24.23 14.09 18.39
CA VAL A 365 24.95 12.96 17.77
C VAL A 365 25.55 12.02 18.81
N ALA A 366 25.42 10.72 18.58
CA ALA A 366 26.22 9.67 19.21
C ALA A 366 26.99 8.86 18.14
N PHE A 367 28.03 8.14 18.56
CA PHE A 367 28.86 7.28 17.72
C PHE A 367 29.04 5.90 18.35
N HIS A 368 28.59 4.86 17.64
CA HIS A 368 28.78 3.47 18.01
C HIS A 368 29.97 2.93 17.21
N GLU A 369 31.10 2.76 17.89
CA GLU A 369 32.32 2.20 17.28
C GLU A 369 32.07 0.75 16.79
N LEU A 370 32.61 0.45 15.62
CA LEU A 370 32.59 -0.89 15.02
C LEU A 370 34.02 -1.30 14.66
N PRO A 371 34.38 -2.58 14.75
CA PRO A 371 35.68 -3.05 14.29
C PRO A 371 35.81 -2.85 12.77
N SER A 372 37.04 -2.66 12.29
CA SER A 372 37.37 -2.55 10.86
C SER A 372 36.96 -3.78 10.03
N ARG A 373 36.68 -4.90 10.69
CA ARG A 373 36.10 -6.12 10.13
C ARG A 373 35.00 -6.65 11.05
N VAL A 374 33.77 -6.70 10.57
CA VAL A 374 32.64 -7.34 11.24
C VAL A 374 32.34 -8.67 10.56
N HIS A 375 32.61 -9.78 11.25
CA HIS A 375 32.23 -11.11 10.80
C HIS A 375 30.70 -11.31 10.98
N LEU A 376 30.06 -11.73 9.89
CA LEU A 376 28.68 -12.20 9.87
C LEU A 376 28.62 -13.67 10.33
N ALA A 377 27.43 -14.14 10.73
CA ALA A 377 27.23 -15.53 11.15
C ALA A 377 27.28 -16.50 9.96
N GLU A 378 26.98 -16.01 8.76
CA GLU A 378 26.88 -16.75 7.51
C GLU A 378 27.13 -15.80 6.32
N VAL A 379 27.24 -16.35 5.11
CA VAL A 379 27.35 -15.56 3.88
C VAL A 379 25.99 -14.93 3.57
N THR A 380 25.91 -13.60 3.47
CA THR A 380 24.67 -12.89 3.12
C THR A 380 24.83 -12.07 1.84
N LYS A 381 23.72 -11.69 1.19
CA LYS A 381 23.75 -10.61 0.17
C LYS A 381 24.24 -9.29 0.80
N ALA A 382 24.94 -8.48 0.03
CA ALA A 382 25.41 -7.18 0.45
C ALA A 382 24.22 -6.28 0.84
N TYR A 383 24.32 -5.59 1.98
CA TYR A 383 23.23 -4.76 2.52
C TYR A 383 21.90 -5.51 2.73
N SER A 384 21.93 -6.84 2.90
CA SER A 384 20.76 -7.62 3.29
C SER A 384 20.24 -7.17 4.68
N PRO A 385 18.94 -7.39 4.98
CA PRO A 385 18.36 -7.13 6.31
C PRO A 385 19.21 -7.73 7.44
N ALA A 386 19.63 -9.00 7.31
CA ALA A 386 20.50 -9.68 8.28
C ALA A 386 21.85 -8.97 8.46
N MET A 387 22.49 -8.52 7.37
CA MET A 387 23.75 -7.79 7.43
C MET A 387 23.60 -6.40 8.05
N LEU A 388 22.54 -5.64 7.70
CA LEU A 388 22.28 -4.32 8.28
C LEU A 388 21.99 -4.40 9.78
N LYS A 389 21.20 -5.40 10.22
CA LYS A 389 20.92 -5.68 11.63
C LYS A 389 22.18 -6.11 12.38
N ARG A 390 23.02 -6.96 11.78
CA ARG A 390 24.27 -7.45 12.39
C ARG A 390 25.36 -6.38 12.50
N VAL A 391 25.58 -5.58 11.44
CA VAL A 391 26.69 -4.63 11.34
C VAL A 391 26.31 -3.28 11.93
N PHE A 392 25.14 -2.75 11.57
CA PHE A 392 24.72 -1.39 11.93
C PHE A 392 23.58 -1.35 12.95
N ARG A 393 23.18 -2.48 13.55
CA ARG A 393 22.02 -2.56 14.47
C ARG A 393 20.77 -1.88 13.88
N TRP A 394 20.58 -2.01 12.57
CA TRP A 394 19.46 -1.42 11.85
C TRP A 394 18.36 -2.45 11.67
N ASP A 395 17.17 -2.15 12.17
CA ASP A 395 15.98 -2.97 12.01
C ASP A 395 14.94 -2.23 11.16
N MET A 396 14.38 -2.91 10.16
CA MET A 396 13.35 -2.38 9.27
C MET A 396 11.94 -2.67 9.76
N GLU A 397 11.77 -3.64 10.67
CA GLU A 397 10.48 -3.98 11.24
C GLU A 397 10.06 -2.90 12.25
N THR A 398 10.96 -2.57 13.17
CA THR A 398 10.82 -1.55 14.23
C THR A 398 11.75 -0.34 14.03
N PRO A 399 11.53 0.51 13.01
CA PRO A 399 12.39 1.65 12.74
C PRO A 399 12.27 2.73 13.83
N GLU A 400 13.34 2.92 14.60
CA GLU A 400 13.53 4.05 15.54
C GLU A 400 13.93 5.36 14.83
N TRP A 401 14.26 5.25 13.54
CA TRP A 401 14.95 6.23 12.71
C TRP A 401 14.21 6.46 11.39
N ASP A 402 14.37 7.64 10.79
CA ASP A 402 13.77 7.98 9.50
C ASP A 402 14.51 7.33 8.32
N GLY A 403 15.82 7.10 8.46
CA GLY A 403 16.63 6.38 7.48
C GLY A 403 18.03 5.98 7.94
N LEU A 404 18.71 5.23 7.06
CA LEU A 404 20.10 4.78 7.17
C LEU A 404 20.86 5.09 5.88
N ILE A 405 21.99 5.78 5.98
CA ILE A 405 22.99 5.84 4.90
C ILE A 405 24.22 5.07 5.36
N CYS A 406 24.64 4.06 4.61
CA CYS A 406 25.77 3.23 5.00
C CYS A 406 26.63 2.79 3.82
N LYS A 407 27.88 2.46 4.13
CA LYS A 407 28.80 1.85 3.19
C LYS A 407 29.69 0.84 3.90
N VAL A 408 29.99 -0.26 3.20
CA VAL A 408 31.03 -1.21 3.57
C VAL A 408 31.96 -1.43 2.39
N ALA A 409 33.26 -1.53 2.67
CA ALA A 409 34.20 -2.08 1.72
C ALA A 409 33.94 -3.59 1.61
N HIS A 410 33.74 -4.07 0.39
CA HIS A 410 33.47 -5.48 0.11
C HIS A 410 34.01 -5.84 -1.29
N PRO A 411 34.36 -7.11 -1.55
CA PRO A 411 34.80 -7.54 -2.88
C PRO A 411 33.63 -7.51 -3.88
N PRO A 412 33.91 -7.31 -5.19
CA PRO A 412 32.88 -7.36 -6.22
C PRO A 412 32.28 -8.78 -6.28
N GLY A 413 30.96 -8.88 -6.07
CA GLY A 413 30.27 -10.18 -6.03
C GLY A 413 28.86 -10.15 -5.46
N GLY A 414 28.48 -9.12 -4.69
CA GLY A 414 27.13 -8.97 -4.14
C GLY A 414 26.82 -9.86 -2.93
N THR A 415 27.74 -10.72 -2.49
CA THR A 415 27.68 -11.44 -1.20
C THR A 415 28.91 -11.17 -0.34
N LEU A 416 28.75 -11.23 0.98
CA LEU A 416 29.86 -11.16 1.93
C LEU A 416 29.59 -12.00 3.20
N ASP A 417 30.67 -12.48 3.80
CA ASP A 417 30.78 -13.06 5.14
C ASP A 417 31.45 -12.09 6.14
N VAL A 418 32.19 -11.08 5.63
CA VAL A 418 32.84 -10.04 6.41
C VAL A 418 32.54 -8.66 5.83
N ALA A 419 31.96 -7.77 6.64
CA ALA A 419 31.84 -6.36 6.31
C ALA A 419 33.13 -5.64 6.72
N MET A 420 33.84 -5.04 5.75
CA MET A 420 35.07 -4.28 6.02
C MET A 420 34.81 -2.77 6.05
N SER A 421 35.55 -2.07 6.90
CA SER A 421 35.48 -0.61 7.05
C SER A 421 34.05 -0.04 7.14
N PRO A 422 33.18 -0.56 8.03
CA PRO A 422 31.78 -0.15 8.08
C PRO A 422 31.63 1.30 8.56
N VAL A 423 30.91 2.12 7.78
CA VAL A 423 30.54 3.48 8.17
C VAL A 423 29.06 3.70 7.87
N ALA A 424 28.31 4.23 8.83
CA ALA A 424 26.90 4.54 8.68
C ALA A 424 26.47 5.84 9.39
N ILE A 425 25.42 6.48 8.88
CA ILE A 425 24.60 7.46 9.59
C ILE A 425 23.18 6.89 9.66
N ALA A 426 22.69 6.60 10.87
CA ALA A 426 21.27 6.47 11.14
C ALA A 426 20.76 7.85 11.56
N TRP A 427 19.66 8.33 10.97
CA TRP A 427 19.17 9.68 11.26
C TRP A 427 17.65 9.74 11.49
N ARG A 428 17.23 10.71 12.29
CA ARG A 428 15.82 11.06 12.48
C ARG A 428 15.62 12.55 12.65
N VAL A 429 14.48 13.06 12.18
CA VAL A 429 14.13 14.48 12.28
C VAL A 429 12.92 14.62 13.20
N VAL A 430 13.16 15.14 14.41
CA VAL A 430 12.12 15.37 15.43
C VAL A 430 11.52 16.78 15.36
N ALA A 431 12.02 17.63 14.45
CA ALA A 431 11.45 18.95 14.17
C ALA A 431 9.95 18.84 13.79
N GLN A 432 9.10 19.59 14.48
CA GLN A 432 7.64 19.49 14.33
C GLN A 432 7.17 19.71 12.87
N GLU A 433 7.78 20.65 12.16
CA GLU A 433 7.50 20.90 10.73
C GLU A 433 7.86 19.70 9.83
N ALA A 434 8.93 18.97 10.14
CA ALA A 434 9.31 17.76 9.40
C ALA A 434 8.26 16.64 9.59
N VAL A 435 7.86 16.41 10.85
CA VAL A 435 6.81 15.45 11.20
C VAL A 435 5.49 15.79 10.50
N ILE A 436 5.11 17.07 10.47
CA ILE A 436 3.90 17.55 9.77
C ILE A 436 4.01 17.32 8.25
N LYS A 437 5.13 17.68 7.62
CA LYS A 437 5.33 17.50 6.17
C LYS A 437 5.29 16.03 5.77
N ARG A 438 5.93 15.14 6.55
CA ARG A 438 5.88 13.67 6.38
C ARG A 438 4.45 13.14 6.54
N SER A 439 3.69 13.64 7.51
CA SER A 439 2.35 13.14 7.82
C SER A 439 1.27 13.52 6.79
N ARG A 440 1.47 14.59 6.01
CA ARG A 440 0.42 15.14 5.11
C ARG A 440 0.34 14.53 3.71
N ALA A 441 1.30 13.70 3.28
CA ALA A 441 1.38 13.26 1.87
C ALA A 441 0.13 12.49 1.35
N PRO A 442 -0.44 11.49 2.05
CA PRO A 442 -1.65 10.79 1.58
C PRO A 442 -2.89 11.69 1.55
N VAL A 443 -2.94 12.69 2.43
CA VAL A 443 -4.08 13.60 2.58
C VAL A 443 -4.36 14.36 1.29
N GLY A 444 -3.33 14.87 0.63
CA GLY A 444 -3.46 15.55 -0.66
C GLY A 444 -3.88 14.64 -1.82
N LEU A 445 -3.66 13.33 -1.71
CA LEU A 445 -4.07 12.34 -2.71
C LEU A 445 -5.56 11.99 -2.56
N PHE A 446 -6.05 11.83 -1.34
CA PHE A 446 -7.47 11.61 -1.08
C PHE A 446 -8.33 12.75 -1.64
N GLY A 447 -7.87 14.00 -1.59
CA GLY A 447 -8.63 15.13 -2.13
C GLY A 447 -8.74 15.08 -3.65
N LYS A 448 -7.65 14.68 -4.32
CA LYS A 448 -7.65 14.48 -5.78
C LYS A 448 -8.63 13.36 -6.14
N ALA A 449 -8.55 12.23 -5.44
CA ALA A 449 -9.40 11.06 -5.62
C ALA A 449 -10.89 11.40 -5.48
N MET A 450 -11.29 12.03 -4.37
CA MET A 450 -12.67 12.48 -4.14
C MET A 450 -13.21 13.29 -5.33
N THR A 451 -12.41 14.17 -5.94
CA THR A 451 -12.87 14.96 -7.10
C THR A 451 -12.95 14.21 -8.43
N GLN A 452 -12.51 12.95 -8.53
CA GLN A 452 -12.66 12.11 -9.73
C GLN A 452 -13.95 11.27 -9.70
N VAL A 453 -14.56 11.09 -8.52
CA VAL A 453 -15.89 10.49 -8.37
C VAL A 453 -16.96 11.43 -8.96
N PRO A 454 -17.76 11.00 -9.96
CA PRO A 454 -18.79 11.85 -10.56
C PRO A 454 -19.90 12.21 -9.57
N ARG A 455 -20.45 13.43 -9.70
CA ARG A 455 -21.61 13.86 -8.91
C ARG A 455 -22.80 12.93 -9.12
N GLY A 456 -23.48 12.57 -8.03
CA GLY A 456 -24.62 11.66 -8.04
C GLY A 456 -24.29 10.17 -8.10
N GLU A 457 -23.04 9.79 -8.37
CA GLU A 457 -22.59 8.39 -8.29
C GLU A 457 -22.03 8.08 -6.89
N PHE A 458 -21.86 6.78 -6.58
CA PHE A 458 -21.22 6.32 -5.35
C PHE A 458 -19.80 5.85 -5.69
N GLY A 459 -18.80 6.46 -5.05
CA GLY A 459 -17.40 6.12 -5.24
C GLY A 459 -16.82 5.29 -4.10
N LEU A 460 -15.96 4.33 -4.41
CA LEU A 460 -14.99 3.80 -3.45
C LEU A 460 -13.63 4.41 -3.77
N VAL A 461 -12.91 4.85 -2.73
CA VAL A 461 -11.57 5.44 -2.90
C VAL A 461 -10.52 4.54 -2.28
N TYR A 462 -9.63 4.01 -3.12
CA TYR A 462 -8.47 3.22 -2.73
C TYR A 462 -7.20 4.08 -2.79
N ILE A 463 -6.48 4.16 -1.67
CA ILE A 463 -5.19 4.85 -1.60
C ILE A 463 -4.10 3.90 -1.14
N ALA A 464 -3.09 3.72 -1.99
CA ALA A 464 -1.90 2.94 -1.68
C ALA A 464 -0.69 3.83 -1.39
N TYR A 465 0.08 3.52 -0.35
CA TYR A 465 1.38 4.17 -0.12
C TYR A 465 2.34 3.28 0.69
N ALA A 466 3.65 3.52 0.51
CA ALA A 466 4.68 2.84 1.28
C ALA A 466 4.88 3.49 2.67
N GLU A 467 4.73 2.67 3.72
CA GLU A 467 4.87 3.02 5.12
C GLU A 467 6.01 2.26 5.81
N GLY A 468 7.19 2.87 5.82
CA GLY A 468 8.31 2.42 6.66
C GLY A 468 8.72 3.45 7.71
N ALA A 469 7.90 4.48 7.98
CA ALA A 469 8.26 5.47 8.99
C ALA A 469 8.16 4.91 10.41
N ARG A 470 8.91 5.53 11.33
CA ARG A 470 8.80 5.34 12.77
C ARG A 470 7.36 5.59 13.25
N ALA A 471 6.96 4.91 14.33
CA ALA A 471 5.55 4.71 14.70
C ALA A 471 4.75 6.01 14.83
N ASP A 472 5.27 7.01 15.54
CA ASP A 472 4.61 8.31 15.72
C ASP A 472 4.33 9.05 14.40
N ILE A 473 5.20 8.93 13.39
CA ILE A 473 4.98 9.52 12.05
C ILE A 473 3.90 8.73 11.29
N ALA A 474 3.94 7.40 11.32
CA ALA A 474 2.93 6.55 10.67
C ALA A 474 1.54 6.74 11.29
N ASP A 475 1.48 6.87 12.61
CA ASP A 475 0.25 7.06 13.38
C ASP A 475 -0.29 8.48 13.20
N ASN A 476 0.58 9.51 13.21
CA ASN A 476 0.18 10.89 12.89
C ASN A 476 -0.30 11.05 11.45
N ARG A 477 0.31 10.34 10.48
CA ARG A 477 -0.17 10.28 9.10
C ARG A 477 -1.56 9.65 9.00
N THR A 478 -1.80 8.56 9.73
CA THR A 478 -3.10 7.88 9.78
C THR A 478 -4.16 8.81 10.41
N LYS A 479 -3.88 9.40 11.58
CA LYS A 479 -4.75 10.37 12.26
C LYS A 479 -5.05 11.61 11.40
N ALA A 480 -4.05 12.18 10.74
CA ALA A 480 -4.21 13.35 9.88
C ALA A 480 -5.11 13.07 8.67
N LEU A 481 -5.07 11.84 8.12
CA LEU A 481 -5.98 11.43 7.05
C LEU A 481 -7.40 11.21 7.57
N MET A 482 -7.57 10.48 8.68
CA MET A 482 -8.89 10.24 9.30
C MET A 482 -9.61 11.55 9.62
N ASN A 483 -8.91 12.50 10.26
CA ASN A 483 -9.46 13.82 10.55
C ASN A 483 -9.89 14.56 9.27
N ARG A 484 -9.13 14.43 8.18
CA ARG A 484 -9.44 15.10 6.92
C ARG A 484 -10.60 14.47 6.14
N ILE A 485 -10.82 13.17 6.29
CA ILE A 485 -11.93 12.46 5.61
C ILE A 485 -13.26 13.04 6.07
N GLY A 486 -13.45 13.26 7.37
CA GLY A 486 -14.65 13.89 7.93
C GLY A 486 -14.94 15.28 7.33
N ASP A 487 -13.90 16.11 7.10
CA ASP A 487 -14.06 17.44 6.48
C ASP A 487 -14.65 17.40 5.05
N TRP A 488 -14.55 16.27 4.34
CA TRP A 488 -14.87 16.16 2.91
C TRP A 488 -16.18 15.47 2.59
N GLU A 489 -16.88 14.92 3.58
CA GLU A 489 -18.22 14.34 3.38
C GLU A 489 -19.27 15.41 3.00
N HIS A 490 -18.99 16.69 3.29
CA HIS A 490 -19.95 17.78 3.22
C HIS A 490 -19.99 18.57 1.89
N ASP A 491 -19.16 18.28 0.88
CA ASP A 491 -19.06 19.11 -0.33
C ASP A 491 -19.74 18.53 -1.59
N GLY A 492 -20.88 19.11 -1.97
CA GLY A 492 -21.22 19.29 -3.38
C GLY A 492 -21.76 18.09 -4.17
N GLY A 493 -22.28 17.04 -3.52
CA GLY A 493 -23.06 15.97 -4.19
C GLY A 493 -22.26 14.79 -4.72
N ILE A 494 -20.99 14.71 -4.35
CA ILE A 494 -20.17 13.49 -4.46
C ILE A 494 -20.47 12.65 -3.21
N ARG A 495 -20.58 11.33 -3.34
CA ARG A 495 -20.65 10.44 -2.16
C ARG A 495 -19.66 9.31 -2.26
N VAL A 496 -18.84 9.20 -1.23
CA VAL A 496 -17.86 8.12 -1.07
C VAL A 496 -18.24 7.37 0.21
N PRO A 497 -19.11 6.35 0.14
CA PRO A 497 -19.54 5.59 1.32
C PRO A 497 -18.38 4.91 2.05
N ALA A 498 -17.30 4.56 1.35
CA ALA A 498 -16.12 3.99 1.98
C ALA A 498 -14.81 4.36 1.27
N ALA A 499 -13.74 4.43 2.06
CA ALA A 499 -12.37 4.57 1.61
C ALA A 499 -11.46 3.49 2.21
N PHE A 500 -10.47 3.08 1.44
CA PHE A 500 -9.50 2.04 1.77
C PHE A 500 -8.09 2.63 1.73
N LEU A 501 -7.47 2.84 2.89
CA LEU A 501 -6.09 3.29 2.99
C LEU A 501 -5.16 2.08 3.12
N VAL A 502 -4.63 1.64 1.99
CA VAL A 502 -3.75 0.49 1.83
C VAL A 502 -2.31 0.86 2.16
N ARG A 503 -1.88 0.59 3.40
CA ARG A 503 -0.51 0.85 3.87
C ARG A 503 0.38 -0.37 3.56
N GLN A 504 1.43 -0.16 2.76
CA GLN A 504 2.42 -1.19 2.43
C GLN A 504 3.67 -1.01 3.27
N TYR A 505 4.03 -1.98 4.10
CA TYR A 505 5.25 -1.99 4.89
C TYR A 505 6.28 -2.86 4.16
N PRO A 506 7.19 -2.28 3.33
CA PRO A 506 8.22 -3.04 2.65
C PRO A 506 9.24 -3.56 3.67
N ILE A 507 9.27 -4.87 3.84
CA ILE A 507 10.13 -5.56 4.80
C ILE A 507 10.82 -6.70 4.04
N PRO A 508 11.93 -6.43 3.34
CA PRO A 508 12.76 -7.52 2.85
C PRO A 508 13.24 -8.32 4.07
N THR A 509 13.14 -9.64 4.03
CA THR A 509 13.44 -10.53 5.17
C THR A 509 14.75 -11.28 4.99
N GLY A 510 15.39 -11.66 6.10
CA GLY A 510 16.61 -12.48 6.13
C GLY A 510 17.73 -11.99 5.19
N HIS A 511 18.02 -12.77 4.16
CA HIS A 511 19.05 -12.48 3.15
C HIS A 511 18.57 -11.57 1.99
N GLY A 512 17.43 -10.90 2.16
CA GLY A 512 16.82 -10.08 1.11
C GLY A 512 15.82 -10.86 0.27
N ASN A 513 14.95 -11.64 0.90
CA ASN A 513 13.73 -12.15 0.28
C ASN A 513 12.69 -11.02 0.23
N PRO A 514 11.89 -10.89 -0.84
CA PRO A 514 10.82 -9.89 -0.92
C PRO A 514 9.77 -10.17 0.14
N GLY A 515 9.40 -9.13 0.89
CA GLY A 515 8.32 -9.19 1.87
C GLY A 515 7.61 -7.85 1.95
N VAL A 516 6.29 -7.90 2.09
CA VAL A 516 5.46 -6.74 2.37
C VAL A 516 4.40 -7.15 3.40
N VAL A 517 4.24 -6.36 4.45
CA VAL A 517 3.04 -6.44 5.30
C VAL A 517 2.07 -5.40 4.79
N GLU A 518 0.82 -5.80 4.53
CA GLU A 518 -0.25 -4.88 4.15
C GLU A 518 -1.16 -4.61 5.35
N SER A 519 -1.48 -3.34 5.58
CA SER A 519 -2.48 -2.95 6.58
C SER A 519 -3.41 -1.90 6.02
N THR A 520 -4.63 -2.33 5.70
CA THR A 520 -5.66 -1.47 5.11
C THR A 520 -6.56 -0.88 6.20
N VAL A 521 -6.47 0.43 6.41
CA VAL A 521 -7.42 1.15 7.26
C VAL A 521 -8.69 1.37 6.44
N ARG A 522 -9.77 0.75 6.91
CA ARG A 522 -11.12 0.80 6.34
C ARG A 522 -11.86 1.98 6.98
N MET A 523 -12.48 2.83 6.18
CA MET A 523 -13.11 4.07 6.66
C MET A 523 -14.48 4.24 6.02
N LEU A 524 -15.54 4.34 6.82
CA LEU A 524 -16.92 4.56 6.38
C LEU A 524 -17.30 6.03 6.52
N SER A 525 -17.98 6.56 5.51
CA SER A 525 -18.62 7.87 5.60
C SER A 525 -19.93 7.75 6.37
N ARG A 526 -20.05 8.52 7.45
CA ARG A 526 -21.24 8.56 8.31
C ARG A 526 -22.44 9.16 7.56
N GLU A 527 -22.20 10.13 6.67
CA GLU A 527 -23.28 10.83 5.95
C GLU A 527 -23.66 10.16 4.63
N SER A 528 -22.77 9.35 4.04
CA SER A 528 -22.99 8.81 2.70
C SER A 528 -23.93 7.61 2.64
N GLY A 529 -24.25 6.99 3.78
CA GLY A 529 -25.05 5.77 3.85
C GLY A 529 -24.25 4.52 3.47
N GLY A 530 -22.93 4.53 3.72
CA GLY A 530 -22.11 3.32 3.61
C GLY A 530 -22.37 2.42 4.81
N GLY A 531 -22.68 1.15 4.56
CA GLY A 531 -22.72 0.12 5.60
C GLY A 531 -21.49 -0.78 5.52
N ASP A 532 -21.15 -1.42 6.63
CA ASP A 532 -20.04 -2.36 6.79
C ASP A 532 -20.02 -3.49 5.75
N TRP A 533 -21.18 -3.79 5.14
CA TRP A 533 -21.30 -4.69 4.01
C TRP A 533 -20.29 -4.38 2.89
N ILE A 534 -19.97 -3.10 2.64
CA ILE A 534 -18.99 -2.70 1.62
C ILE A 534 -17.62 -3.35 1.87
N PHE A 535 -17.21 -3.57 3.12
CA PHE A 535 -15.94 -4.20 3.47
C PHE A 535 -15.95 -5.73 3.41
N ARG A 536 -17.13 -6.35 3.28
CA ARG A 536 -17.29 -7.77 2.93
C ARG A 536 -17.30 -7.94 1.42
N GLU A 537 -17.97 -7.04 0.73
CA GLU A 537 -18.15 -7.08 -0.72
C GLU A 537 -16.91 -6.62 -1.52
N TYR A 538 -16.08 -5.75 -0.97
CA TYR A 538 -14.88 -5.20 -1.64
C TYR A 538 -13.58 -5.53 -0.88
N PRO A 539 -12.51 -5.90 -1.60
CA PRO A 539 -11.28 -6.42 -1.01
C PRO A 539 -10.55 -5.36 -0.19
N SER A 540 -10.12 -5.78 1.01
CA SER A 540 -9.21 -4.98 1.86
C SER A 540 -7.74 -5.37 1.73
N ALA A 541 -7.42 -6.44 1.01
CA ALA A 541 -6.04 -6.90 0.75
C ALA A 541 -5.76 -6.88 -0.76
N ILE A 542 -4.87 -5.99 -1.19
CA ILE A 542 -4.57 -5.71 -2.60
C ILE A 542 -3.16 -6.20 -2.97
N TYR A 543 -2.21 -6.12 -2.04
CA TYR A 543 -0.79 -6.45 -2.16
C TYR A 543 -0.39 -7.73 -1.42
N THR A 544 -1.28 -8.31 -0.61
CA THR A 544 -1.16 -9.65 -0.04
C THR A 544 -2.41 -10.50 -0.30
N SER A 545 -2.23 -11.82 -0.21
CA SER A 545 -3.30 -12.79 0.05
C SER A 545 -3.63 -12.80 1.55
N ARG A 546 -4.91 -12.97 1.89
CA ARG A 546 -5.36 -13.34 3.24
C ARG A 546 -5.67 -14.82 3.29
#